data_AF-A0A7Y7ABA8-F1
#
_entry.id   AF-A0A7Y7ABA8-F1
#
_cell.length_a   1.000
_cell.length_b   1.000
_cell.length_c   1.000
_cell.angle_alpha   90.00
_cell.angle_beta   90.00
_cell.angle_gamma   90.00
#
_symmetry.space_group_name_H-M   'P 1'
#
loop_
_entity.id
_entity.type
_entity.pdbx_description
1 polymer ?
#
loop_
_entity_poly.entity_id
_entity_poly.type
_entity_poly.pdbx_seq_one_letter_code
_entity_poly.pdbx_strand_id
1 'polypeptide(L)'
;MRSAIFFLLALLFPTLLFSQEEGYEFVNPPVTIVILGSSTAAGAGPSNIDDAWVNLYRQYVQGFNPNNQVINLAKGGYNSYHLLPSDVPRVPKRTQPDTMRNITKAFSYNPDGIIVNLPSNDISNGYSIKEQLANFKMYALYADENDVDLWVTTTQPRSFPKASDRQLQVVMRDSLKQFFGKKCIDFWSGFADDALNVAKEYDSGDGCHLNADGHCILEYRVIASQAFYKKLINSSIQRDTTDNQIKLPPHMLEVGFEGKIYSDSYSSSIDKMRFVKVVQSGRTLNAVDIIDDQYKIETIIDLSNLIEVKYEAPNSLTKVVVFDLSTLEKEEGIEEYIYRPVETIDIEQVDLSTLNYRFPNDQLTIARFVFVPEKLSVDLDKEYSQFQKQRIEDASIFPPEKGRKLKTYWENGNKKSVHRFKKGQLHCKSTWYTENGKKERVVYFKNGAYNGKYITFDSEGKKETLRQFKNDEQIGEIKKFSEN
;
A
#
# COMPACT_ATOMS: atom_id res chain seq x y z
N MET A 1 67.73 30.53 14.20
CA MET A 1 67.56 29.87 12.90
C MET A 1 67.44 28.38 13.11
N ARG A 2 66.21 27.85 13.09
CA ARG A 2 65.84 26.47 12.74
C ARG A 2 64.32 26.35 12.78
N SER A 3 63.83 25.58 11.82
CA SER A 3 62.47 25.46 11.28
C SER A 3 61.41 24.97 12.25
N ALA A 4 60.15 25.37 12.04
CA ALA A 4 58.98 24.63 12.51
C ALA A 4 58.00 24.47 11.33
N ILE A 5 57.80 23.20 10.98
CA ILE A 5 56.97 22.67 9.91
C ILE A 5 55.53 22.62 10.41
N PHE A 6 54.59 23.21 9.67
CA PHE A 6 53.16 23.03 9.90
C PHE A 6 52.73 21.67 9.36
N PHE A 7 52.35 20.75 10.26
CA PHE A 7 51.63 19.53 9.91
C PHE A 7 50.13 19.82 9.87
N LEU A 8 49.56 19.83 8.65
CA LEU A 8 48.13 19.81 8.43
C LEU A 8 47.67 18.35 8.57
N LEU A 9 47.01 18.00 9.66
CA LEU A 9 46.35 16.71 9.85
C LEU A 9 45.04 16.70 9.04
N ALA A 10 45.11 16.19 7.81
CA ALA A 10 43.92 15.81 7.06
C ALA A 10 43.36 14.51 7.65
N LEU A 11 42.25 14.62 8.40
CA LEU A 11 41.43 13.48 8.80
C LEU A 11 40.78 12.90 7.54
N LEU A 12 41.37 11.83 7.02
CA LEU A 12 40.75 10.96 6.01
C LEU A 12 39.55 10.26 6.65
N PHE A 13 38.34 10.75 6.36
CA PHE A 13 37.15 9.93 6.49
C PHE A 13 37.23 8.80 5.45
N PRO A 14 36.96 7.54 5.81
CA PRO A 14 36.79 6.50 4.80
C PRO A 14 35.46 6.79 4.11
N THR A 15 35.51 7.51 2.99
CA THR A 15 34.44 7.43 2.00
C THR A 15 34.42 5.98 1.54
N LEU A 16 33.39 5.23 1.93
CA LEU A 16 32.99 4.08 1.14
C LEU A 16 32.64 4.64 -0.25
N LEU A 17 33.62 4.59 -1.15
CA LEU A 17 33.39 4.69 -2.58
C LEU A 17 32.55 3.47 -2.94
N PHE A 18 31.23 3.65 -2.99
CA PHE A 18 30.44 2.80 -3.86
C PHE A 18 30.98 3.06 -5.26
N SER A 19 31.62 2.02 -5.82
CA SER A 19 32.08 1.96 -7.18
C SER A 19 30.98 2.49 -8.09
N GLN A 20 31.19 3.66 -8.70
CA GLN A 20 30.57 3.94 -9.99
C GLN A 20 30.98 2.75 -10.87
N GLU A 21 30.02 1.92 -11.32
CA GLU A 21 30.36 0.84 -12.24
C GLU A 21 31.13 1.46 -13.41
N GLU A 22 32.35 0.97 -13.66
CA GLU A 22 33.18 1.46 -14.75
C GLU A 22 32.36 1.39 -16.05
N GLY A 23 32.00 2.54 -16.61
CA GLY A 23 31.24 2.63 -17.87
C GLY A 23 29.90 3.36 -17.82
N TYR A 24 29.33 3.71 -16.66
CA TYR A 24 28.02 4.38 -16.59
C TYR A 24 28.05 5.75 -15.89
N GLU A 25 27.25 6.69 -16.38
CA GLU A 25 27.03 8.01 -15.75
C GLU A 25 25.54 8.29 -15.53
N PHE A 26 25.20 8.98 -14.43
CA PHE A 26 23.84 9.46 -14.18
C PHE A 26 23.55 10.66 -15.06
N VAL A 27 22.45 10.59 -15.81
CA VAL A 27 22.07 11.62 -16.79
C VAL A 27 21.40 12.81 -16.12
N ASN A 28 20.64 12.56 -15.05
CA ASN A 28 19.91 13.56 -14.32
C ASN A 28 20.58 13.87 -12.98
N PRO A 29 20.40 15.10 -12.45
CA PRO A 29 20.92 15.46 -11.14
C PRO A 29 20.32 14.59 -10.02
N PRO A 30 21.04 14.39 -8.91
CA PRO A 30 20.50 13.70 -7.75
C PRO A 30 19.38 14.50 -7.10
N VAL A 31 18.52 13.78 -6.38
CA VAL A 31 17.39 14.34 -5.64
C VAL A 31 17.78 14.60 -4.19
N THR A 32 17.37 15.75 -3.67
CA THR A 32 17.53 16.12 -2.25
C THR A 32 16.19 16.21 -1.54
N ILE A 33 15.93 15.30 -0.60
CA ILE A 33 14.73 15.31 0.26
C ILE A 33 15.13 15.77 1.66
N VAL A 34 14.43 16.77 2.20
CA VAL A 34 14.66 17.27 3.56
C VAL A 34 13.54 16.80 4.49
N ILE A 35 13.92 16.24 5.64
CA ILE A 35 12.99 15.83 6.69
C ILE A 35 13.03 16.87 7.80
N LEU A 36 11.87 17.46 8.10
CA LEU A 36 11.65 18.31 9.25
C LEU A 36 10.81 17.55 10.27
N GLY A 37 11.14 17.59 11.55
CA GLY A 37 10.34 16.86 12.51
C GLY A 37 10.86 16.84 13.94
N SER A 38 10.28 15.94 14.71
CA SER A 38 10.58 15.75 16.13
C SER A 38 11.32 14.42 16.40
N SER A 39 11.15 13.84 17.58
CA SER A 39 11.88 12.65 18.04
C SER A 39 11.69 11.41 17.16
N THR A 40 10.48 11.11 16.68
CA THR A 40 10.25 9.97 15.77
C THR A 40 11.10 10.07 14.50
N ALA A 41 11.07 11.21 13.80
CA ALA A 41 11.93 11.45 12.64
C ALA A 41 13.42 11.52 13.00
N ALA A 42 13.78 12.01 14.19
CA ALA A 42 15.16 12.01 14.66
C ALA A 42 15.68 10.58 15.00
N GLY A 43 14.79 9.58 15.04
CA GLY A 43 15.12 8.17 15.24
C GLY A 43 14.98 7.66 16.69
N ALA A 44 14.19 8.33 17.53
CA ALA A 44 13.90 7.84 18.87
C ALA A 44 12.92 6.65 18.83
N GLY A 45 13.21 5.60 19.58
CA GLY A 45 12.35 4.42 19.76
C GLY A 45 13.06 3.10 19.44
N PRO A 46 13.58 2.91 18.21
CA PRO A 46 14.44 1.78 17.86
C PRO A 46 15.75 1.79 18.67
N SER A 47 16.31 0.60 18.93
CA SER A 47 17.59 0.46 19.64
C SER A 47 18.80 0.70 18.73
N ASN A 48 18.67 0.41 17.44
CA ASN A 48 19.64 0.79 16.40
C ASN A 48 19.06 1.97 15.60
N ILE A 49 19.88 3.00 15.39
CA ILE A 49 19.49 4.17 14.62
C ILE A 49 19.22 3.83 13.15
N ASP A 50 19.85 2.78 12.60
CA ASP A 50 19.62 2.34 11.22
C ASP A 50 18.19 1.81 11.00
N ASP A 51 17.52 1.34 12.06
CA ASP A 51 16.13 0.89 12.03
C ASP A 51 15.12 2.04 12.11
N ALA A 52 15.59 3.29 12.20
CA ALA A 52 14.70 4.45 12.17
C ALA A 52 14.16 4.68 10.76
N TRP A 53 12.85 4.94 10.63
CA TRP A 53 12.17 5.15 9.35
C TRP A 53 12.88 6.13 8.39
N VAL A 54 13.50 7.21 8.89
CA VAL A 54 14.25 8.15 8.02
C VAL A 54 15.51 7.52 7.45
N ASN A 55 16.18 6.67 8.22
CA ASN A 55 17.40 5.98 7.79
C ASN A 55 17.08 4.82 6.85
N LEU A 56 16.01 4.06 7.12
CA LEU A 56 15.45 3.09 6.18
C LEU A 56 15.05 3.76 4.86
N TYR A 57 14.31 4.88 4.93
CA TYR A 57 13.91 5.65 3.75
C TYR A 57 15.11 6.24 3.00
N ARG A 58 16.19 6.62 3.71
CA ARG A 58 17.44 7.04 3.06
C ARG A 58 18.03 5.93 2.20
N GLN A 59 18.07 4.69 2.71
CA GLN A 59 18.56 3.55 1.94
C GLN A 59 17.71 3.34 0.68
N TYR A 60 16.38 3.41 0.81
CA TYR A 60 15.46 3.37 -0.34
C TYR A 60 15.77 4.47 -1.38
N VAL A 61 15.88 5.73 -0.95
CA VAL A 61 16.16 6.88 -1.84
C VAL A 61 17.52 6.74 -2.54
N GLN A 62 18.54 6.24 -1.83
CA GLN A 62 19.88 6.03 -2.37
C GLN A 62 19.98 4.81 -3.29
N GLY A 63 19.04 3.88 -3.21
CA GLY A 63 18.92 2.76 -4.15
C GLY A 63 18.59 3.19 -5.59
N PHE A 64 18.01 4.39 -5.79
CA PHE A 64 17.77 4.96 -7.11
C PHE A 64 19.03 5.60 -7.70
N ASN A 65 19.71 6.41 -6.91
CA ASN A 65 20.97 7.03 -7.24
C ASN A 65 21.74 7.24 -5.93
N PRO A 66 22.97 6.70 -5.78
CA PRO A 66 23.72 6.77 -4.53
C PRO A 66 24.07 8.21 -4.12
N ASN A 67 24.01 9.17 -5.07
CA ASN A 67 24.20 10.59 -4.80
C ASN A 67 22.93 11.30 -4.31
N ASN A 68 21.77 10.64 -4.33
CA ASN A 68 20.55 11.18 -3.72
C ASN A 68 20.76 11.39 -2.22
N GLN A 69 20.11 12.43 -1.68
CA GLN A 69 20.28 12.85 -0.30
C GLN A 69 18.96 12.85 0.46
N VAL A 70 19.00 12.31 1.68
CA VAL A 70 17.96 12.51 2.69
C VAL A 70 18.57 13.25 3.88
N ILE A 71 18.30 14.56 3.95
CA ILE A 71 18.82 15.46 4.96
C ILE A 71 17.82 15.51 6.12
N ASN A 72 18.20 14.93 7.25
CA ASN A 72 17.33 14.90 8.43
C ASN A 72 17.65 16.07 9.37
N LEU A 73 16.76 17.06 9.42
CA LEU A 73 16.85 18.21 10.33
C LEU A 73 15.98 18.02 11.58
N ALA A 74 15.35 16.85 11.75
CA ALA A 74 14.49 16.59 12.90
C ALA A 74 15.27 16.61 14.22
N LYS A 75 14.60 17.04 15.29
CA LYS A 75 15.17 17.07 16.64
C LYS A 75 14.13 16.72 17.70
N GLY A 76 14.51 15.83 18.61
CA GLY A 76 13.65 15.44 19.74
C GLY A 76 13.13 16.64 20.53
N GLY A 77 11.84 16.61 20.87
CA GLY A 77 11.17 17.67 21.61
C GLY A 77 10.58 18.80 20.75
N TYR A 78 10.85 18.83 19.44
CA TYR A 78 10.26 19.85 18.57
C TYR A 78 8.74 19.75 18.49
N ASN A 79 8.15 20.94 18.40
CA ASN A 79 6.74 21.21 18.14
C ASN A 79 6.65 22.13 16.90
N SER A 80 5.43 22.41 16.43
CA SER A 80 5.24 23.16 15.19
C SER A 80 5.93 24.53 15.17
N TYR A 81 5.95 25.29 16.25
CA TYR A 81 6.60 26.61 16.23
C TYR A 81 8.10 26.58 15.91
N HIS A 82 8.80 25.48 16.20
CA HIS A 82 10.23 25.36 15.89
C HIS A 82 10.51 25.34 14.38
N LEU A 83 9.56 24.83 13.57
CA LEU A 83 9.76 24.59 12.14
C LEU A 83 9.31 25.77 11.27
N LEU A 84 8.67 26.79 11.84
CA LEU A 84 8.19 27.97 11.13
C LEU A 84 9.34 28.73 10.43
N PRO A 85 9.04 29.51 9.37
CA PRO A 85 10.04 30.36 8.73
C PRO A 85 10.80 31.25 9.73
N SER A 86 12.07 31.52 9.44
CA SER A 86 12.96 32.23 10.38
C SER A 86 12.51 33.65 10.70
N ASP A 87 11.73 34.27 9.82
CA ASP A 87 11.29 35.66 9.86
C ASP A 87 9.87 35.84 10.39
N VAL A 88 9.19 34.76 10.85
CA VAL A 88 7.85 34.91 11.43
C VAL A 88 7.89 35.81 12.68
N PRO A 89 6.89 36.68 12.87
CA PRO A 89 6.82 37.52 14.05
C PRO A 89 6.77 36.70 15.34
N ARG A 90 7.46 37.19 16.37
CA ARG A 90 7.45 36.56 17.70
C ARG A 90 6.02 36.47 18.25
N VAL A 91 5.58 35.24 18.53
CA VAL A 91 4.32 35.00 19.25
C VAL A 91 4.59 34.88 20.77
N PRO A 92 3.97 35.71 21.63
CA PRO A 92 4.15 35.64 23.07
C PRO A 92 3.81 34.25 23.64
N LYS A 93 4.62 33.75 24.59
CA LYS A 93 4.48 32.43 25.24
C LYS A 93 4.59 31.21 24.31
N ARG A 94 5.13 31.40 23.10
CA ARG A 94 5.44 30.31 22.17
C ARG A 94 6.94 30.25 21.91
N THR A 95 7.42 29.04 21.62
CA THR A 95 8.80 28.83 21.23
C THR A 95 9.09 29.60 19.93
N GLN A 96 10.31 30.12 19.79
CA GLN A 96 10.73 30.75 18.54
C GLN A 96 11.18 29.68 17.54
N PRO A 97 11.11 29.95 16.23
CA PRO A 97 11.68 29.06 15.22
C PRO A 97 13.15 28.76 15.51
N ASP A 98 13.57 27.50 15.29
CA ASP A 98 14.99 27.13 15.33
C ASP A 98 15.58 27.35 13.94
N THR A 99 16.29 28.47 13.76
CA THR A 99 16.84 28.89 12.46
C THR A 99 17.89 27.93 11.88
N MET A 100 18.35 26.94 12.67
CA MET A 100 19.26 25.89 12.22
C MET A 100 18.56 24.61 11.78
N ARG A 101 17.23 24.49 11.97
CA ARG A 101 16.45 23.26 11.70
C ARG A 101 14.98 23.51 11.31
N ASN A 102 14.67 24.73 10.87
CA ASN A 102 13.33 25.09 10.41
C ASN A 102 13.19 25.02 8.88
N ILE A 103 12.01 25.37 8.36
CA ILE A 103 11.75 25.34 6.92
C ILE A 103 12.69 26.27 6.14
N THR A 104 12.98 27.48 6.63
CA THR A 104 13.96 28.36 5.96
C THR A 104 15.33 27.69 5.84
N LYS A 105 15.78 26.97 6.88
CA LYS A 105 17.01 26.20 6.80
C LYS A 105 16.92 25.04 5.82
N ALA A 106 15.78 24.33 5.74
CA ALA A 106 15.57 23.28 4.75
C ALA A 106 15.83 23.78 3.33
N PHE A 107 15.35 24.98 3.00
CA PHE A 107 15.55 25.60 1.69
C PHE A 107 17.01 25.96 1.36
N SER A 108 17.88 26.12 2.36
CA SER A 108 19.32 26.31 2.12
C SER A 108 20.02 25.09 1.52
N TYR A 109 19.34 23.94 1.46
CA TYR A 109 19.82 22.72 0.83
C TYR A 109 19.23 22.48 -0.56
N ASN A 110 18.52 23.46 -1.13
CA ASN A 110 17.84 23.37 -2.44
C ASN A 110 17.01 22.08 -2.58
N PRO A 111 16.03 21.84 -1.67
CA PRO A 111 15.30 20.59 -1.63
C PRO A 111 14.41 20.40 -2.86
N ASP A 112 14.38 19.18 -3.37
CA ASP A 112 13.40 18.72 -4.35
C ASP A 112 12.06 18.33 -3.73
N GLY A 113 12.07 18.11 -2.41
CA GLY A 113 10.92 17.69 -1.62
C GLY A 113 11.15 17.80 -0.11
N ILE A 114 10.06 18.02 0.64
CA ILE A 114 10.09 18.13 2.10
C ILE A 114 9.04 17.19 2.72
N ILE A 115 9.42 16.47 3.78
CA ILE A 115 8.48 15.74 4.64
C ILE A 115 8.49 16.34 6.05
N VAL A 116 7.30 16.69 6.57
CA VAL A 116 7.13 17.17 7.94
C VAL A 116 6.53 16.09 8.83
N ASN A 117 7.27 15.65 9.85
CA ASN A 117 6.84 14.65 10.84
C ASN A 117 6.86 15.21 12.28
N LEU A 118 5.71 15.66 12.77
CA LEU A 118 5.50 16.15 14.14
C LEU A 118 4.47 15.26 14.87
N PRO A 119 4.91 14.34 15.74
CA PRO A 119 4.04 13.28 16.26
C PRO A 119 3.03 13.76 17.31
N SER A 120 3.47 14.52 18.33
CA SER A 120 2.63 14.76 19.53
C SER A 120 2.97 15.96 20.42
N ASN A 121 4.15 16.59 20.26
CA ASN A 121 4.66 17.51 21.28
C ASN A 121 3.85 18.80 21.43
N ASP A 122 3.21 19.28 20.36
CA ASP A 122 2.34 20.45 20.44
C ASP A 122 1.23 20.28 21.48
N ILE A 123 0.57 19.12 21.49
CA ILE A 123 -0.46 18.82 22.50
C ILE A 123 0.18 18.64 23.87
N SER A 124 1.33 17.97 23.95
CA SER A 124 2.10 17.86 25.20
C SER A 124 2.51 19.22 25.77
N ASN A 125 2.66 20.24 24.92
CA ASN A 125 3.00 21.61 25.29
C ASN A 125 1.78 22.53 25.42
N GLY A 126 0.56 21.99 25.29
CA GLY A 126 -0.69 22.73 25.47
C GLY A 126 -1.05 23.66 24.32
N TYR A 127 -0.57 23.39 23.10
CA TYR A 127 -0.89 24.20 21.91
C TYR A 127 -2.20 23.73 21.30
N SER A 128 -3.03 24.68 20.89
CA SER A 128 -4.35 24.36 20.33
C SER A 128 -4.24 23.75 18.93
N ILE A 129 -5.24 22.96 18.53
CA ILE A 129 -5.36 22.42 17.17
C ILE A 129 -5.30 23.53 16.12
N LYS A 130 -5.92 24.68 16.41
CA LYS A 130 -5.93 25.83 15.51
C LYS A 130 -4.52 26.37 15.26
N GLU A 131 -3.70 26.49 16.30
CA GLU A 131 -2.31 26.96 16.18
C GLU A 131 -1.46 25.96 15.41
N GLN A 132 -1.57 24.68 15.75
CA GLN A 132 -0.84 23.62 15.05
C GLN A 132 -1.16 23.63 13.56
N LEU A 133 -2.45 23.59 13.20
CA LEU A 133 -2.87 23.58 11.81
C LEU A 133 -2.47 24.87 11.07
N ALA A 134 -2.49 26.03 11.73
CA ALA A 134 -1.99 27.28 11.15
C ALA A 134 -0.48 27.19 10.82
N ASN A 135 0.32 26.62 11.71
CA ASN A 135 1.75 26.44 11.47
C ASN A 135 2.03 25.46 10.32
N PHE A 136 1.31 24.34 10.26
CA PHE A 136 1.40 23.40 9.13
C PHE A 136 1.02 24.06 7.80
N LYS A 137 -0.01 24.91 7.79
CA LYS A 137 -0.40 25.69 6.60
C LYS A 137 0.70 26.67 6.17
N MET A 138 1.39 27.28 7.12
CA MET A 138 2.53 28.16 6.83
C MET A 138 3.68 27.39 6.15
N TYR A 139 3.95 26.15 6.54
CA TYR A 139 4.96 25.34 5.82
C TYR A 139 4.54 25.06 4.39
N ALA A 140 3.28 24.67 4.20
CA ALA A 140 2.74 24.36 2.89
C ALA A 140 2.80 25.57 1.96
N LEU A 141 2.40 26.75 2.46
CA LEU A 141 2.48 28.00 1.73
C LEU A 141 3.93 28.35 1.37
N TYR A 142 4.84 28.29 2.34
CA TYR A 142 6.26 28.57 2.08
C TYR A 142 6.85 27.62 1.03
N ALA A 143 6.45 26.34 1.04
CA ALA A 143 6.91 25.37 0.07
C ALA A 143 6.32 25.63 -1.34
N ASP A 144 5.03 25.94 -1.42
CA ASP A 144 4.31 26.27 -2.66
C ASP A 144 4.88 27.55 -3.32
N GLU A 145 5.16 28.59 -2.54
CA GLU A 145 5.78 29.84 -3.01
C GLU A 145 7.19 29.64 -3.59
N ASN A 146 7.84 28.52 -3.29
CA ASN A 146 9.17 28.18 -3.78
C ASN A 146 9.17 26.93 -4.70
N ASP A 147 7.99 26.49 -5.18
CA ASP A 147 7.81 25.35 -6.09
C ASP A 147 8.44 24.03 -5.58
N VAL A 148 8.34 23.77 -4.26
CA VAL A 148 8.81 22.53 -3.64
C VAL A 148 7.63 21.73 -3.11
N ASP A 149 7.56 20.45 -3.49
CA ASP A 149 6.54 19.54 -3.00
C ASP A 149 6.72 19.26 -1.50
N LEU A 150 5.71 19.60 -0.70
CA LEU A 150 5.68 19.30 0.73
C LEU A 150 4.64 18.23 1.07
N TRP A 151 5.09 17.24 1.83
CA TRP A 151 4.27 16.18 2.41
C TRP A 151 4.31 16.27 3.93
N VAL A 152 3.23 15.82 4.57
CA VAL A 152 3.12 15.79 6.03
C VAL A 152 2.74 14.41 6.49
N THR A 153 3.16 14.02 7.69
CA THR A 153 2.59 12.85 8.36
C THR A 153 1.43 13.28 9.23
N THR A 154 0.53 12.36 9.56
CA THR A 154 -0.39 12.59 10.68
C THR A 154 0.36 12.70 12.01
N THR A 155 -0.37 13.06 13.06
CA THR A 155 0.07 12.79 14.43
C THR A 155 0.23 11.28 14.67
N GLN A 156 0.89 10.95 15.78
CA GLN A 156 1.10 9.59 16.27
C GLN A 156 0.43 9.44 17.64
N PRO A 157 -0.07 8.24 18.00
CA PRO A 157 -0.54 7.97 19.36
C PRO A 157 0.55 8.28 20.39
N ARG A 158 0.13 8.84 21.52
CA ARG A 158 0.96 9.01 22.72
C ARG A 158 0.07 8.74 23.92
N SER A 159 0.54 7.91 24.84
CA SER A 159 -0.16 7.45 26.04
C SER A 159 -0.23 8.57 27.10
N PHE A 160 -0.83 9.71 26.74
CA PHE A 160 -1.03 10.83 27.65
C PHE A 160 -1.89 10.39 28.85
N PRO A 161 -1.60 10.87 30.08
CA PRO A 161 -2.43 10.57 31.23
C PRO A 161 -3.89 11.02 31.06
N LYS A 162 -4.10 12.17 30.40
CA LYS A 162 -5.43 12.71 30.15
C LYS A 162 -6.00 12.16 28.84
N ALA A 163 -7.18 11.53 28.93
CA ALA A 163 -7.91 11.07 27.75
C ALA A 163 -8.25 12.21 26.77
N SER A 164 -8.47 13.43 27.28
CA SER A 164 -8.69 14.63 26.44
C SER A 164 -7.52 14.91 25.51
N ASP A 165 -6.29 14.71 25.96
CA ASP A 165 -5.09 15.01 25.17
C ASP A 165 -4.90 13.96 24.07
N ARG A 166 -5.24 12.69 24.36
CA ARG A 166 -5.28 11.62 23.35
C ARG A 166 -6.37 11.87 22.30
N GLN A 167 -7.53 12.39 22.72
CA GLN A 167 -8.59 12.77 21.78
C GLN A 167 -8.17 13.97 20.92
N LEU A 168 -7.45 14.95 21.47
CA LEU A 168 -6.93 16.08 20.69
C LEU A 168 -5.95 15.60 19.60
N GLN A 169 -5.16 14.56 19.87
CA GLN A 169 -4.28 13.97 18.83
C GLN A 169 -5.07 13.42 17.65
N VAL A 170 -6.20 12.77 17.91
CA VAL A 170 -7.13 12.28 16.88
C VAL A 170 -7.73 13.45 16.09
N VAL A 171 -8.13 14.53 16.77
CA VAL A 171 -8.67 15.72 16.10
C VAL A 171 -7.61 16.36 15.19
N MET A 172 -6.35 16.46 15.63
CA MET A 172 -5.27 16.97 14.81
C MET A 172 -4.96 16.04 13.62
N ARG A 173 -4.92 14.72 13.84
CA ARG A 173 -4.77 13.70 12.78
C ARG A 173 -5.79 13.92 11.66
N ASP A 174 -7.06 13.99 12.04
CA ASP A 174 -8.16 14.13 11.08
C ASP A 174 -8.11 15.49 10.36
N SER A 175 -7.73 16.55 11.09
CA SER A 175 -7.52 17.88 10.50
C SER A 175 -6.40 17.89 9.45
N LEU A 176 -5.28 17.20 9.71
CA LEU A 176 -4.18 17.06 8.75
C LEU A 176 -4.61 16.26 7.52
N LYS A 177 -5.27 15.10 7.71
CA LYS A 177 -5.80 14.29 6.59
C LYS A 177 -6.78 15.09 5.73
N GLN A 178 -7.69 15.83 6.37
CA GLN A 178 -8.66 16.65 5.66
C GLN A 178 -8.00 17.77 4.85
N PHE A 179 -6.99 18.44 5.41
CA PHE A 179 -6.37 19.60 4.75
C PHE A 179 -5.36 19.19 3.67
N PHE A 180 -4.49 18.23 3.94
CA PHE A 180 -3.41 17.83 3.05
C PHE A 180 -3.81 16.69 2.08
N GLY A 181 -4.96 16.05 2.30
CA GLY A 181 -5.49 15.01 1.41
C GLY A 181 -4.47 13.91 1.14
N LYS A 182 -4.19 13.66 -0.15
CA LYS A 182 -3.22 12.65 -0.59
C LYS A 182 -1.78 12.95 -0.14
N LYS A 183 -1.43 14.21 0.15
CA LYS A 183 -0.12 14.62 0.67
C LYS A 183 0.03 14.42 2.19
N CYS A 184 -0.91 13.71 2.83
CA CYS A 184 -0.87 13.34 4.24
C CYS A 184 -0.62 11.84 4.42
N ILE A 185 0.54 11.47 4.98
CA ILE A 185 0.96 10.09 5.19
C ILE A 185 0.46 9.61 6.56
N ASP A 186 -0.19 8.44 6.60
CA ASP A 186 -0.81 7.91 7.82
C ASP A 186 0.22 7.33 8.81
N PHE A 187 0.54 8.06 9.86
CA PHE A 187 1.42 7.62 10.96
C PHE A 187 0.61 7.24 12.22
N TRP A 188 -0.69 6.99 12.08
CA TRP A 188 -1.60 6.69 13.20
C TRP A 188 -2.17 5.28 13.14
N SER A 189 -2.71 4.87 11.99
CA SER A 189 -3.50 3.63 11.89
C SER A 189 -2.68 2.42 12.35
N GLY A 190 -3.26 1.55 13.17
CA GLY A 190 -2.58 0.37 13.74
C GLY A 190 -1.68 0.65 14.96
N PHE A 191 -1.36 1.90 15.28
CA PHE A 191 -0.49 2.22 16.43
C PHE A 191 -1.23 2.65 17.69
N ALA A 192 -2.57 2.67 17.66
CA ALA A 192 -3.42 3.08 18.78
C ALA A 192 -4.22 1.90 19.32
N ASP A 193 -4.28 1.75 20.65
CA ASP A 193 -5.24 0.85 21.30
C ASP A 193 -6.66 1.46 21.37
N ASP A 194 -7.63 0.73 21.90
CA ASP A 194 -9.01 1.18 22.07
C ASP A 194 -9.14 2.44 22.95
N ALA A 195 -8.16 2.69 23.83
CA ALA A 195 -8.09 3.85 24.70
C ALA A 195 -7.25 4.99 24.11
N LEU A 196 -6.79 4.86 22.84
CA LEU A 196 -5.94 5.79 22.09
C LEU A 196 -4.52 5.95 22.67
N ASN A 197 -4.06 5.00 23.48
CA ASN A 197 -2.66 4.89 23.87
C ASN A 197 -1.83 4.28 22.74
N VAL A 198 -0.50 4.34 22.86
CA VAL A 198 0.38 3.58 21.97
C VAL A 198 0.08 2.09 22.14
N ALA A 199 -0.17 1.41 21.02
CA ALA A 199 -0.40 -0.03 21.03
C ALA A 199 0.84 -0.75 21.57
N LYS A 200 0.63 -1.66 22.53
CA LYS A 200 1.72 -2.32 23.28
C LYS A 200 2.75 -3.02 22.38
N GLU A 201 2.32 -3.57 21.26
CA GLU A 201 3.19 -4.27 20.30
C GLU A 201 4.17 -3.32 19.58
N TYR A 202 3.85 -2.04 19.49
CA TYR A 202 4.67 -1.03 18.81
C TYR A 202 5.29 0.00 19.76
N ASP A 203 5.00 -0.04 21.06
CA ASP A 203 5.58 0.86 22.06
C ASP A 203 7.05 0.50 22.32
N SER A 204 7.95 1.49 22.29
CA SER A 204 9.35 1.31 22.72
C SER A 204 9.51 1.20 24.25
N GLY A 205 8.41 1.33 25.00
CA GLY A 205 8.35 1.17 26.45
C GLY A 205 8.16 2.48 27.21
N ASP A 206 7.97 3.60 26.52
CA ASP A 206 7.80 4.92 27.13
C ASP A 206 6.41 5.55 26.87
N GLY A 207 5.53 4.84 26.16
CA GLY A 207 4.20 5.30 25.81
C GLY A 207 4.20 6.50 24.86
N CYS A 208 5.30 6.74 24.14
CA CYS A 208 5.47 7.88 23.24
C CYS A 208 6.10 7.48 21.91
N HIS A 209 7.21 6.75 21.92
CA HIS A 209 7.96 6.40 20.70
C HIS A 209 7.63 4.99 20.23
N LEU A 210 7.72 4.78 18.91
CA LEU A 210 7.49 3.48 18.31
C LEU A 210 8.80 2.67 18.30
N ASN A 211 8.72 1.36 18.46
CA ASN A 211 9.86 0.46 18.31
C ASN A 211 10.28 0.28 16.83
N ALA A 212 11.29 -0.56 16.59
CA ALA A 212 11.81 -0.85 15.24
C ALA A 212 10.71 -1.35 14.27
N ASP A 213 9.83 -2.25 14.71
CA ASP A 213 8.73 -2.76 13.88
C ASP A 213 7.76 -1.63 13.48
N GLY A 214 7.48 -0.72 14.43
CA GLY A 214 6.69 0.47 14.13
C GLY A 214 7.37 1.37 13.10
N HIS A 215 8.68 1.63 13.22
CA HIS A 215 9.44 2.43 12.27
C HIS A 215 9.52 1.78 10.86
N CYS A 216 9.59 0.46 10.77
CA CYS A 216 9.49 -0.27 9.50
C CYS A 216 8.15 -0.01 8.80
N ILE A 217 7.04 -0.08 9.56
CA ILE A 217 5.71 0.26 9.02
C ILE A 217 5.61 1.74 8.62
N LEU A 218 6.22 2.65 9.39
CA LEU A 218 6.24 4.08 9.05
C LEU A 218 6.95 4.32 7.71
N GLU A 219 8.11 3.70 7.52
CA GLU A 219 8.87 3.80 6.27
C GLU A 219 8.08 3.22 5.09
N TYR A 220 7.50 2.04 5.26
CA TYR A 220 6.67 1.41 4.23
C TYR A 220 5.55 2.35 3.78
N ARG A 221 4.92 3.06 4.72
CA ARG A 221 3.85 4.03 4.40
C ARG A 221 4.37 5.26 3.66
N VAL A 222 5.60 5.70 3.93
CA VAL A 222 6.23 6.78 3.15
C VAL A 222 6.44 6.32 1.71
N ILE A 223 6.96 5.12 1.48
CA ILE A 223 7.14 4.56 0.13
C ILE A 223 5.79 4.35 -0.56
N ALA A 224 4.83 3.71 0.12
CA ALA A 224 3.50 3.43 -0.42
C ALA A 224 2.70 4.70 -0.74
N SER A 225 3.03 5.83 -0.11
CA SER A 225 2.44 7.13 -0.45
C SER A 225 2.86 7.66 -1.83
N GLN A 226 3.94 7.11 -2.41
CA GLN A 226 4.53 7.54 -3.68
C GLN A 226 5.04 8.99 -3.65
N ALA A 227 5.29 9.54 -2.46
CA ALA A 227 5.93 10.84 -2.29
C ALA A 227 7.27 10.87 -3.04
N PHE A 228 7.44 11.84 -3.94
CA PHE A 228 8.65 12.07 -4.74
C PHE A 228 9.06 10.95 -5.70
N TYR A 229 8.27 9.88 -5.85
CA TYR A 229 8.63 8.69 -6.63
C TYR A 229 9.10 9.02 -8.05
N LYS A 230 8.36 9.89 -8.77
CA LYS A 230 8.76 10.32 -10.13
C LYS A 230 10.13 11.00 -10.18
N LYS A 231 10.47 11.80 -9.17
CA LYS A 231 11.78 12.48 -9.09
C LYS A 231 12.89 11.45 -8.85
N LEU A 232 12.65 10.47 -7.97
CA LEU A 232 13.57 9.38 -7.70
C LEU A 232 13.82 8.53 -8.96
N ILE A 233 12.77 8.15 -9.69
CA ILE A 233 12.92 7.44 -10.99
C ILE A 233 13.72 8.27 -11.99
N ASN A 234 13.47 9.57 -12.09
CA ASN A 234 14.24 10.40 -13.01
C ASN A 234 15.72 10.45 -12.61
N SER A 235 16.03 10.49 -11.31
CA SER A 235 17.41 10.53 -10.81
C SER A 235 18.22 9.25 -11.07
N SER A 236 17.55 8.12 -11.30
CA SER A 236 18.20 6.82 -11.51
C SER A 236 18.60 6.55 -12.95
N ILE A 237 18.22 7.40 -13.91
CA ILE A 237 18.53 7.20 -15.32
C ILE A 237 20.04 7.30 -15.56
N GLN A 238 20.60 6.23 -16.13
CA GLN A 238 22.02 6.12 -16.47
C GLN A 238 22.22 5.98 -17.98
N ARG A 239 23.38 6.45 -18.44
CA ARG A 239 23.84 6.31 -19.82
C ARG A 239 25.19 5.61 -19.84
N ASP A 240 25.34 4.69 -20.79
CA ASP A 240 26.62 4.07 -21.12
C ASP A 240 27.56 5.12 -21.73
N THR A 241 28.71 5.32 -21.11
CA THR A 241 29.72 6.30 -21.51
C THR A 241 30.49 5.89 -22.76
N THR A 242 30.35 4.64 -23.23
CA THR A 242 31.07 4.09 -24.38
C THR A 242 30.24 4.01 -25.67
N ASP A 243 28.91 3.83 -25.58
CA ASP A 243 28.05 3.71 -26.77
C ASP A 243 26.76 4.55 -26.75
N ASN A 244 26.57 5.40 -25.73
CA ASN A 244 25.41 6.26 -25.54
C ASN A 244 24.06 5.53 -25.33
N GLN A 245 24.04 4.22 -25.11
CA GLN A 245 22.80 3.51 -24.76
C GLN A 245 22.31 3.91 -23.37
N ILE A 246 21.00 4.13 -23.24
CA ILE A 246 20.35 4.32 -21.95
C ILE A 246 20.15 2.94 -21.34
N LYS A 247 20.75 2.70 -20.17
CA LYS A 247 20.45 1.52 -19.36
C LYS A 247 19.42 1.87 -18.31
N LEU A 248 18.42 1.02 -18.18
CA LEU A 248 17.45 1.12 -17.10
C LEU A 248 18.17 0.91 -15.76
N PRO A 249 17.67 1.54 -14.67
CA PRO A 249 18.18 1.30 -13.33
C PRO A 249 18.29 -0.20 -13.01
N PRO A 250 19.19 -0.65 -12.11
CA PRO A 250 19.35 -2.07 -11.79
C PRO A 250 18.07 -2.74 -11.26
N HIS A 251 17.15 -1.95 -10.68
CA HIS A 251 15.83 -2.39 -10.24
C HIS A 251 14.76 -2.24 -11.32
N MET A 252 15.06 -1.72 -12.51
CA MET A 252 14.11 -1.63 -13.61
C MET A 252 14.51 -2.55 -14.75
N LEU A 253 13.56 -3.34 -15.21
CA LEU A 253 13.79 -4.35 -16.22
C LEU A 253 12.70 -4.27 -17.28
N GLU A 254 13.08 -4.32 -18.56
CA GLU A 254 12.11 -4.58 -19.61
C GLU A 254 11.75 -6.07 -19.59
N VAL A 255 10.47 -6.36 -19.37
CA VAL A 255 9.97 -7.74 -19.25
C VAL A 255 8.79 -7.99 -20.17
N GLY A 256 8.84 -9.13 -20.84
CA GLY A 256 7.74 -9.70 -21.61
C GLY A 256 6.84 -10.61 -20.76
N PHE A 257 5.53 -10.40 -20.82
CA PHE A 257 4.49 -11.28 -20.27
C PHE A 257 3.73 -11.93 -21.41
N GLU A 258 3.86 -13.24 -21.56
CA GLU A 258 3.26 -13.99 -22.65
C GLU A 258 2.33 -15.09 -22.12
N GLY A 259 1.19 -15.30 -22.78
CA GLY A 259 0.30 -16.38 -22.37
C GLY A 259 -0.86 -16.65 -23.31
N LYS A 260 -1.64 -17.68 -22.97
CA LYS A 260 -2.88 -18.07 -23.66
C LYS A 260 -4.04 -18.15 -22.68
N ILE A 261 -5.18 -17.54 -23.01
CA ILE A 261 -6.44 -17.61 -22.27
C ILE A 261 -7.42 -18.50 -23.01
N TYR A 262 -7.77 -19.63 -22.41
CA TYR A 262 -8.79 -20.52 -22.96
C TYR A 262 -10.19 -19.97 -22.69
N SER A 263 -11.01 -19.84 -23.74
CA SER A 263 -12.46 -19.61 -23.58
C SER A 263 -13.20 -20.95 -23.59
N ASP A 264 -14.14 -21.13 -22.66
CA ASP A 264 -15.10 -22.23 -22.77
C ASP A 264 -16.06 -21.98 -23.95
N SER A 265 -16.49 -23.08 -24.58
CA SER A 265 -17.35 -23.11 -25.78
C SER A 265 -18.74 -22.49 -25.59
N TYR A 266 -19.08 -22.07 -24.37
CA TYR A 266 -20.36 -21.45 -23.99
C TYR A 266 -20.31 -19.93 -23.84
N SER A 267 -19.16 -19.28 -24.07
CA SER A 267 -19.00 -17.81 -23.95
C SER A 267 -19.60 -17.02 -25.13
N SER A 268 -20.31 -15.91 -24.84
CA SER A 268 -20.85 -15.03 -25.88
C SER A 268 -19.76 -14.20 -26.55
N SER A 269 -20.03 -13.58 -27.72
CA SER A 269 -19.04 -12.74 -28.41
C SER A 269 -18.59 -11.51 -27.60
N ILE A 270 -19.43 -11.02 -26.69
CA ILE A 270 -19.12 -9.93 -25.74
C ILE A 270 -18.22 -10.44 -24.61
N ASP A 271 -18.40 -11.68 -24.16
CA ASP A 271 -17.55 -12.32 -23.13
C ASP A 271 -16.15 -12.69 -23.66
N LYS A 272 -15.95 -12.66 -24.98
CA LYS A 272 -14.65 -12.92 -25.62
C LYS A 272 -13.71 -11.71 -25.59
N MET A 273 -14.23 -10.48 -25.48
CA MET A 273 -13.41 -9.29 -25.30
C MET A 273 -12.69 -9.38 -23.96
N ARG A 274 -11.38 -9.56 -24.03
CA ARG A 274 -10.53 -9.76 -22.85
C ARG A 274 -9.38 -8.78 -22.93
N PHE A 275 -9.06 -8.19 -21.79
CA PHE A 275 -7.93 -7.28 -21.62
C PHE A 275 -6.96 -7.94 -20.67
N VAL A 276 -5.68 -7.94 -21.06
CA VAL A 276 -4.60 -8.21 -20.10
C VAL A 276 -3.81 -6.94 -19.92
N LYS A 277 -3.56 -6.59 -18.66
CA LYS A 277 -2.79 -5.40 -18.31
C LYS A 277 -1.77 -5.70 -17.24
N VAL A 278 -0.58 -5.16 -17.42
CA VAL A 278 0.47 -5.14 -16.41
C VAL A 278 0.29 -3.86 -15.60
N VAL A 279 0.15 -4.00 -14.30
CA VAL A 279 -0.11 -2.93 -13.35
C VAL A 279 0.97 -2.97 -12.28
N GLN A 280 1.49 -1.82 -11.90
CA GLN A 280 2.42 -1.69 -10.78
C GLN A 280 2.09 -0.44 -9.98
N SER A 281 2.01 -0.58 -8.66
CA SER A 281 1.66 0.52 -7.75
C SER A 281 0.35 1.23 -8.14
N GLY A 282 -0.63 0.44 -8.60
CA GLY A 282 -1.94 0.94 -9.04
C GLY A 282 -1.98 1.63 -10.42
N ARG A 283 -0.83 1.72 -11.12
CA ARG A 283 -0.74 2.27 -12.48
C ARG A 283 -0.67 1.15 -13.52
N THR A 284 -1.52 1.21 -14.55
CA THR A 284 -1.32 0.38 -15.75
C THR A 284 -0.08 0.82 -16.50
N LEU A 285 0.89 -0.08 -16.61
CA LEU A 285 2.14 0.11 -17.33
C LEU A 285 1.94 -0.15 -18.82
N ASN A 286 1.26 -1.26 -19.16
CA ASN A 286 0.87 -1.59 -20.53
C ASN A 286 -0.38 -2.51 -20.51
N ALA A 287 -1.15 -2.54 -21.59
CA ALA A 287 -2.35 -3.35 -21.75
C ALA A 287 -2.57 -3.76 -23.21
N VAL A 288 -3.11 -4.96 -23.43
CA VAL A 288 -3.45 -5.47 -24.76
C VAL A 288 -4.83 -6.11 -24.78
N ASP A 289 -5.50 -5.99 -25.92
CA ASP A 289 -6.73 -6.68 -26.24
C ASP A 289 -6.41 -8.10 -26.73
N ILE A 290 -7.20 -9.08 -26.29
CA ILE A 290 -7.04 -10.47 -26.67
C ILE A 290 -8.08 -10.85 -27.70
N ILE A 291 -7.62 -11.06 -28.93
CA ILE A 291 -8.47 -11.37 -30.08
C ILE A 291 -8.40 -12.87 -30.43
N ASP A 292 -7.23 -13.52 -30.29
CA ASP A 292 -6.97 -14.90 -30.73
C ASP A 292 -6.51 -15.83 -29.59
N ASP A 293 -7.07 -15.64 -28.39
CA ASP A 293 -6.72 -16.35 -27.14
C ASP A 293 -5.26 -16.21 -26.68
N GLN A 294 -4.34 -15.64 -27.46
CA GLN A 294 -2.95 -15.37 -27.07
C GLN A 294 -2.74 -13.90 -26.75
N TYR A 295 -1.82 -13.62 -25.84
CA TYR A 295 -1.35 -12.27 -25.54
C TYR A 295 0.16 -12.23 -25.33
N LYS A 296 0.75 -11.09 -25.69
CA LYS A 296 2.11 -10.70 -25.35
C LYS A 296 2.09 -9.24 -24.94
N ILE A 297 2.66 -8.92 -23.78
CA ILE A 297 2.81 -7.56 -23.27
C ILE A 297 4.27 -7.35 -22.92
N GLU A 298 4.91 -6.37 -23.52
CA GLU A 298 6.26 -5.94 -23.14
C GLU A 298 6.15 -4.61 -22.40
N THR A 299 6.79 -4.50 -21.24
CA THR A 299 6.83 -3.25 -20.48
C THR A 299 8.04 -3.19 -19.58
N ILE A 300 8.45 -1.98 -19.22
CA ILE A 300 9.44 -1.76 -18.18
C ILE A 300 8.75 -1.88 -16.82
N ILE A 301 9.27 -2.75 -15.96
CA ILE A 301 8.81 -3.00 -14.59
C ILE A 301 9.87 -2.55 -13.58
N ASP A 302 9.44 -2.21 -12.37
CA ASP A 302 10.31 -2.00 -11.21
C ASP A 302 10.34 -3.25 -10.31
N LEU A 303 11.46 -3.96 -10.26
CA LEU A 303 11.71 -5.15 -9.45
C LEU A 303 11.52 -4.91 -7.94
N SER A 304 11.53 -3.66 -7.46
CA SER A 304 11.29 -3.34 -6.05
C SER A 304 9.82 -3.31 -5.65
N ASN A 305 8.90 -3.39 -6.62
CA ASN A 305 7.47 -3.27 -6.41
C ASN A 305 6.75 -4.50 -6.96
N LEU A 306 5.66 -4.89 -6.29
CA LEU A 306 4.79 -5.96 -6.77
C LEU A 306 4.24 -5.63 -8.17
N ILE A 307 4.23 -6.63 -9.05
CA ILE A 307 3.68 -6.51 -10.40
C ILE A 307 2.36 -7.29 -10.43
N GLU A 308 1.31 -6.64 -10.88
CA GLU A 308 -0.02 -7.23 -11.03
C GLU A 308 -0.30 -7.43 -12.52
N VAL A 309 -0.49 -8.66 -12.96
CA VAL A 309 -1.07 -8.95 -14.27
C VAL A 309 -2.56 -9.19 -14.08
N LYS A 310 -3.38 -8.26 -14.58
CA LYS A 310 -4.85 -8.34 -14.47
C LYS A 310 -5.44 -8.85 -15.76
N TYR A 311 -6.34 -9.81 -15.63
CA TYR A 311 -7.14 -10.39 -16.68
C TYR A 311 -8.58 -9.91 -16.49
N GLU A 312 -9.05 -9.09 -17.40
CA GLU A 312 -10.36 -8.44 -17.33
C GLU A 312 -11.21 -8.85 -18.54
N ALA A 313 -12.51 -9.04 -18.32
CA ALA A 313 -13.48 -9.18 -19.38
C ALA A 313 -14.78 -8.49 -18.95
N PRO A 314 -15.58 -7.95 -19.89
CA PRO A 314 -16.90 -7.44 -19.58
C PRO A 314 -17.73 -8.47 -18.80
N ASN A 315 -18.44 -8.02 -17.78
CA ASN A 315 -19.34 -8.85 -16.96
C ASN A 315 -18.69 -10.06 -16.26
N SER A 316 -17.36 -10.07 -16.12
CA SER A 316 -16.60 -11.14 -15.48
C SER A 316 -15.81 -10.64 -14.27
N LEU A 317 -15.41 -11.57 -13.39
CA LEU A 317 -14.48 -11.27 -12.32
C LEU A 317 -13.10 -10.96 -12.88
N THR A 318 -12.42 -9.98 -12.29
CA THR A 318 -11.01 -9.70 -12.62
C THR A 318 -10.14 -10.72 -11.89
N LYS A 319 -9.36 -11.50 -12.65
CA LYS A 319 -8.27 -12.31 -12.09
C LYS A 319 -7.02 -11.45 -12.01
N VAL A 320 -6.36 -11.44 -10.85
CA VAL A 320 -5.10 -10.72 -10.65
C VAL A 320 -4.03 -11.73 -10.27
N VAL A 321 -2.96 -11.77 -11.05
CA VAL A 321 -1.76 -12.56 -10.77
C VAL A 321 -0.69 -11.59 -10.27
N VAL A 322 -0.23 -11.78 -9.04
CA VAL A 322 0.77 -10.92 -8.40
C VAL A 322 2.14 -11.59 -8.47
N PHE A 323 3.09 -10.89 -9.08
CA PHE A 323 4.49 -11.24 -9.11
C PHE A 323 5.27 -10.37 -8.12
N ASP A 324 5.82 -11.04 -7.12
CA ASP A 324 6.87 -10.59 -6.23
C ASP A 324 8.19 -11.26 -6.63
N LEU A 325 8.98 -10.57 -7.45
CA LEU A 325 10.23 -11.11 -7.97
C LEU A 325 11.34 -11.18 -6.89
N SER A 326 11.11 -10.66 -5.68
CA SER A 326 12.04 -10.82 -4.56
C SER A 326 12.08 -12.24 -3.99
N THR A 327 11.10 -13.08 -4.35
CA THR A 327 10.94 -14.45 -3.84
C THR A 327 11.36 -15.54 -4.84
N LEU A 328 12.12 -15.19 -5.88
CA LEU A 328 12.63 -16.14 -6.88
C LEU A 328 13.61 -17.14 -6.24
N GLU A 329 13.19 -18.40 -6.15
CA GLU A 329 14.03 -19.51 -5.71
C GLU A 329 14.53 -20.32 -6.92
N LYS A 330 15.78 -20.81 -6.84
CA LYS A 330 16.35 -21.73 -7.83
C LYS A 330 16.10 -23.17 -7.37
N GLU A 331 15.34 -23.94 -8.15
CA GLU A 331 15.05 -25.35 -7.82
C GLU A 331 16.21 -26.25 -8.30
N GLU A 332 16.65 -27.21 -7.47
CA GLU A 332 17.75 -28.11 -7.84
C GLU A 332 17.39 -28.97 -9.05
N GLY A 333 18.26 -28.94 -10.09
CA GLY A 333 18.13 -29.75 -11.29
C GLY A 333 17.35 -29.11 -12.45
N ILE A 334 16.94 -27.85 -12.33
CA ILE A 334 16.28 -27.09 -13.40
C ILE A 334 17.14 -25.85 -13.72
N GLU A 335 17.45 -25.63 -15.00
CA GLU A 335 18.27 -24.48 -15.45
C GLU A 335 17.52 -23.14 -15.34
N GLU A 336 16.19 -23.18 -15.28
CA GLU A 336 15.29 -22.02 -15.23
C GLU A 336 14.83 -21.69 -13.79
N TYR A 337 14.51 -20.42 -13.55
CA TYR A 337 13.96 -19.98 -12.26
C TYR A 337 12.44 -20.21 -12.25
N ILE A 338 11.95 -20.91 -11.22
CA ILE A 338 10.55 -21.28 -11.12
C ILE A 338 9.84 -20.32 -10.20
N TYR A 339 8.80 -19.67 -10.74
CA TYR A 339 8.03 -18.70 -10.00
C TYR A 339 6.59 -19.17 -9.78
N ARG A 340 6.11 -19.04 -8.54
CA ARG A 340 4.76 -19.42 -8.12
C ARG A 340 4.01 -18.16 -7.68
N PRO A 341 3.35 -17.43 -8.61
CA PRO A 341 2.68 -16.19 -8.25
C PRO A 341 1.50 -16.42 -7.31
N VAL A 342 1.15 -15.38 -6.58
CA VAL A 342 -0.09 -15.34 -5.80
C VAL A 342 -1.24 -14.94 -6.71
N GLU A 343 -2.27 -15.77 -6.80
CA GLU A 343 -3.47 -15.46 -7.55
C GLU A 343 -4.58 -14.93 -6.63
N THR A 344 -5.21 -13.83 -7.02
CA THR A 344 -6.34 -13.23 -6.29
C THR A 344 -7.50 -12.91 -7.23
N ILE A 345 -8.71 -12.83 -6.66
CA ILE A 345 -9.95 -12.49 -7.38
C ILE A 345 -10.52 -11.23 -6.74
N ASP A 346 -10.65 -10.16 -7.52
CA ASP A 346 -11.24 -8.90 -7.06
C ASP A 346 -12.77 -8.98 -7.09
N ILE A 347 -13.38 -9.05 -5.89
CA ILE A 347 -14.83 -9.15 -5.70
C ILE A 347 -15.49 -7.79 -5.41
N GLU A 348 -14.72 -6.71 -5.29
CA GLU A 348 -15.24 -5.40 -4.86
C GLU A 348 -16.03 -4.68 -5.97
N GLN A 349 -15.88 -5.11 -7.23
CA GLN A 349 -16.53 -4.49 -8.40
C GLN A 349 -17.85 -5.14 -8.83
N VAL A 350 -18.37 -6.11 -8.08
CA VAL A 350 -19.56 -6.90 -8.49
C VAL A 350 -20.87 -6.33 -7.93
N ASP A 351 -21.87 -6.08 -8.78
CA ASP A 351 -23.26 -6.02 -8.30
C ASP A 351 -23.66 -7.41 -7.81
N LEU A 352 -23.69 -7.59 -6.49
CA LEU A 352 -23.89 -8.89 -5.83
C LEU A 352 -25.22 -9.59 -6.17
N SER A 353 -26.10 -8.96 -6.94
CA SER A 353 -27.27 -9.58 -7.55
C SER A 353 -26.92 -10.60 -8.66
N THR A 354 -25.73 -10.48 -9.26
CA THR A 354 -25.26 -11.30 -10.40
C THR A 354 -24.33 -12.46 -10.01
N LEU A 355 -24.01 -12.60 -8.71
CA LEU A 355 -23.22 -13.71 -8.16
C LEU A 355 -23.96 -15.05 -8.29
N ASN A 356 -23.93 -15.63 -9.49
CA ASN A 356 -24.25 -17.04 -9.76
C ASN A 356 -22.99 -17.90 -9.96
N TYR A 357 -21.80 -17.30 -9.90
CA TYR A 357 -20.54 -18.03 -10.02
C TYR A 357 -20.28 -18.86 -8.75
N ARG A 358 -20.15 -20.17 -8.95
CA ARG A 358 -19.73 -21.16 -7.95
C ARG A 358 -18.33 -21.61 -8.31
N PHE A 359 -17.51 -21.98 -7.32
CA PHE A 359 -16.27 -22.73 -7.54
C PHE A 359 -16.64 -24.22 -7.57
N PRO A 360 -16.93 -24.83 -8.73
CA PRO A 360 -17.23 -26.26 -8.76
C PRO A 360 -16.02 -27.03 -8.21
N ASN A 361 -16.26 -27.86 -7.20
CA ASN A 361 -15.31 -28.85 -6.65
C ASN A 361 -14.06 -28.30 -5.90
N ASP A 362 -14.10 -27.09 -5.34
CA ASP A 362 -12.95 -26.47 -4.66
C ASP A 362 -11.70 -26.36 -5.56
N GLN A 363 -11.88 -26.17 -6.87
CA GLN A 363 -10.79 -26.08 -7.84
C GLN A 363 -10.60 -24.65 -8.35
N LEU A 364 -9.34 -24.17 -8.30
CA LEU A 364 -8.86 -22.96 -8.94
C LEU A 364 -7.79 -23.37 -9.95
N THR A 365 -7.92 -22.93 -11.20
CA THR A 365 -6.86 -23.13 -12.19
C THR A 365 -5.76 -22.11 -11.95
N ILE A 366 -4.67 -22.58 -11.36
CA ILE A 366 -3.46 -21.78 -11.10
C ILE A 366 -2.49 -21.97 -12.26
N ALA A 367 -1.89 -20.85 -12.68
CA ALA A 367 -0.84 -20.83 -13.70
C ALA A 367 0.54 -20.86 -13.02
N ARG A 368 1.43 -21.74 -13.50
CA ARG A 368 2.86 -21.71 -13.15
C ARG A 368 3.61 -20.88 -14.20
N PHE A 369 4.53 -20.04 -13.74
CA PHE A 369 5.33 -19.21 -14.63
C PHE A 369 6.81 -19.53 -14.45
N VAL A 370 7.54 -19.43 -15.54
CA VAL A 370 8.99 -19.61 -15.61
C VAL A 370 9.58 -18.26 -15.95
N PHE A 371 10.52 -17.80 -15.13
CA PHE A 371 11.35 -16.68 -15.54
C PHE A 371 12.48 -17.23 -16.41
N VAL A 372 12.55 -16.76 -17.66
CA VAL A 372 13.56 -17.16 -18.66
C VAL A 372 14.63 -16.07 -18.71
N PRO A 373 15.75 -16.20 -17.98
CA PRO A 373 16.70 -15.09 -17.79
C PRO A 373 17.34 -14.63 -19.10
N GLU A 374 17.53 -15.55 -20.05
CA GLU A 374 18.14 -15.29 -21.36
C GLU A 374 17.27 -14.42 -22.27
N LYS A 375 15.96 -14.42 -22.06
CA LYS A 375 14.97 -13.65 -22.84
C LYS A 375 14.42 -12.46 -22.07
N LEU A 376 14.75 -12.33 -20.78
CA LEU A 376 14.13 -11.39 -19.85
C LEU A 376 12.59 -11.49 -19.88
N SER A 377 12.06 -12.70 -20.07
CA SER A 377 10.62 -12.95 -20.18
C SER A 377 10.11 -13.79 -19.01
N VAL A 378 8.85 -13.57 -18.67
CA VAL A 378 8.08 -14.46 -17.79
C VAL A 378 7.12 -15.25 -18.68
N ASP A 379 7.44 -16.52 -18.88
CA ASP A 379 6.68 -17.42 -19.74
C ASP A 379 5.74 -18.27 -18.89
N LEU A 380 4.53 -18.53 -19.40
CA LEU A 380 3.64 -19.52 -18.81
C LEU A 380 4.19 -20.93 -19.03
N ASP A 381 4.37 -21.72 -17.96
CA ASP A 381 4.68 -23.14 -18.06
C ASP A 381 3.47 -23.91 -18.61
N LYS A 382 3.55 -24.27 -19.90
CA LYS A 382 2.45 -24.89 -20.64
C LYS A 382 2.16 -26.32 -20.20
N GLU A 383 3.12 -27.02 -19.59
CA GLU A 383 2.95 -28.41 -19.15
C GLU A 383 2.47 -28.52 -17.69
N TYR A 384 2.55 -27.42 -16.94
CA TYR A 384 2.24 -27.37 -15.51
C TYR A 384 0.99 -26.53 -15.19
N SER A 385 -0.08 -26.66 -15.97
CA SER A 385 -1.42 -26.24 -15.52
C SER A 385 -2.01 -27.33 -14.63
N GLN A 386 -1.58 -27.39 -13.38
CA GLN A 386 -2.20 -28.30 -12.42
C GLN A 386 -3.60 -27.76 -12.08
N PHE A 387 -4.65 -28.57 -12.27
CA PHE A 387 -5.95 -28.31 -11.64
C PHE A 387 -5.77 -28.45 -10.12
N GLN A 388 -5.36 -27.38 -9.45
CA GLN A 388 -5.19 -27.44 -8.02
C GLN A 388 -6.57 -27.50 -7.37
N LYS A 389 -6.87 -28.59 -6.67
CA LYS A 389 -7.86 -28.59 -5.59
C LYS A 389 -7.26 -27.85 -4.41
N GLN A 390 -7.11 -26.54 -4.53
CA GLN A 390 -6.71 -25.73 -3.40
C GLN A 390 -7.96 -25.38 -2.61
N ARG A 391 -8.05 -25.95 -1.41
CA ARG A 391 -9.05 -25.51 -0.44
C ARG A 391 -8.81 -24.01 -0.24
N ILE A 392 -9.81 -23.17 -0.54
CA ILE A 392 -9.74 -21.68 -0.61
C ILE A 392 -9.45 -21.04 0.79
N GLU A 393 -8.82 -21.76 1.72
CA GLU A 393 -8.27 -21.18 2.95
C GLU A 393 -6.97 -20.41 2.68
N ASP A 394 -6.31 -20.66 1.53
CA ASP A 394 -5.03 -20.05 1.15
C ASP A 394 -5.16 -18.86 0.17
N ALA A 395 -6.30 -18.73 -0.53
CA ALA A 395 -6.61 -17.52 -1.30
C ALA A 395 -7.09 -16.43 -0.33
N SER A 396 -6.27 -15.40 -0.12
CA SER A 396 -6.62 -14.26 0.73
C SER A 396 -7.71 -13.42 0.06
N ILE A 397 -8.96 -13.84 0.17
CA ILE A 397 -10.12 -13.03 -0.23
C ILE A 397 -10.31 -11.99 0.89
N PHE A 398 -9.91 -10.74 0.64
CA PHE A 398 -10.13 -9.68 1.61
C PHE A 398 -11.62 -9.29 1.60
N PRO A 399 -12.33 -9.40 2.75
CA PRO A 399 -13.60 -8.72 2.86
C PRO A 399 -13.33 -7.20 2.85
N PRO A 400 -14.26 -6.37 2.33
CA PRO A 400 -14.12 -4.92 2.35
C PRO A 400 -13.82 -4.42 3.78
N GLU A 401 -13.00 -3.38 3.91
CA GLU A 401 -12.28 -2.91 5.12
C GLU A 401 -13.09 -2.81 6.43
N LYS A 402 -14.43 -2.88 6.38
CA LYS A 402 -15.32 -2.90 7.55
C LYS A 402 -15.70 -4.32 8.00
N GLY A 403 -14.70 -5.11 8.38
CA GLY A 403 -14.82 -6.27 9.27
C GLY A 403 -15.54 -7.52 8.71
N ARG A 404 -15.60 -8.59 9.52
CA ARG A 404 -16.11 -9.95 9.20
C ARG A 404 -17.61 -10.01 8.79
N LYS A 405 -18.25 -8.88 8.50
CA LYS A 405 -19.66 -8.74 8.18
C LYS A 405 -19.89 -7.54 7.26
N LEU A 406 -20.41 -7.80 6.05
CA LEU A 406 -20.79 -6.78 5.07
C LEU A 406 -22.28 -6.45 5.17
N LYS A 407 -22.63 -5.17 5.06
CA LYS A 407 -24.01 -4.71 4.89
C LYS A 407 -24.09 -3.85 3.64
N THR A 408 -25.07 -4.10 2.79
CA THR A 408 -25.36 -3.28 1.61
C THR A 408 -26.72 -2.62 1.75
N TYR A 409 -26.95 -1.57 0.97
CA TYR A 409 -28.13 -0.73 1.04
C TYR A 409 -28.69 -0.49 -0.36
N TRP A 410 -30.02 -0.40 -0.48
CA TRP A 410 -30.71 0.12 -1.66
C TRP A 410 -30.50 1.63 -1.76
N GLU A 411 -30.77 2.22 -2.92
CA GLU A 411 -30.63 3.67 -3.13
C GLU A 411 -31.48 4.49 -2.15
N ASN A 412 -32.64 3.95 -1.75
CA ASN A 412 -33.52 4.54 -0.74
C ASN A 412 -33.00 4.44 0.71
N GLY A 413 -31.80 3.87 0.93
CA GLY A 413 -31.18 3.72 2.24
C GLY A 413 -31.63 2.50 3.06
N ASN A 414 -32.59 1.71 2.57
CA ASN A 414 -32.98 0.45 3.21
C ASN A 414 -31.89 -0.60 3.04
N LYS A 415 -31.80 -1.55 3.98
CA LYS A 415 -30.83 -2.66 3.86
C LYS A 415 -31.16 -3.51 2.65
N LYS A 416 -30.19 -3.75 1.76
CA LYS A 416 -30.27 -4.67 0.62
C LYS A 416 -29.82 -6.07 1.00
N SER A 417 -28.68 -6.19 1.69
CA SER A 417 -28.19 -7.47 2.16
C SER A 417 -27.28 -7.37 3.39
N VAL A 418 -27.12 -8.51 4.08
CA VAL A 418 -26.18 -8.69 5.18
C VAL A 418 -25.46 -10.02 5.01
N HIS A 419 -24.14 -9.98 4.90
CA HIS A 419 -23.27 -11.14 4.69
C HIS A 419 -22.27 -11.30 5.83
N ARG A 420 -21.82 -12.53 6.06
CA ARG A 420 -20.83 -12.87 7.08
C ARG A 420 -19.70 -13.65 6.43
N PHE A 421 -18.48 -13.35 6.87
CA PHE A 421 -17.27 -13.93 6.33
C PHE A 421 -16.42 -14.58 7.42
N LYS A 422 -15.72 -15.65 7.06
CA LYS A 422 -14.65 -16.25 7.88
C LYS A 422 -13.52 -16.61 6.92
N LYS A 423 -12.31 -16.07 7.17
CA LYS A 423 -11.15 -16.20 6.26
C LYS A 423 -11.52 -15.87 4.80
N GLY A 424 -12.15 -14.72 4.58
CA GLY A 424 -12.52 -14.27 3.22
C GLY A 424 -13.73 -14.95 2.55
N GLN A 425 -14.22 -16.08 3.07
CA GLN A 425 -15.33 -16.82 2.44
C GLN A 425 -16.67 -16.57 3.14
N LEU A 426 -17.78 -16.65 2.38
CA LEU A 426 -19.13 -16.65 2.95
C LEU A 426 -19.25 -17.78 3.99
N HIS A 427 -19.62 -17.39 5.21
CA HIS A 427 -19.68 -18.31 6.33
C HIS A 427 -20.83 -17.94 7.26
N CYS A 428 -21.55 -18.94 7.74
CA CYS A 428 -22.80 -18.80 8.48
C CYS A 428 -23.92 -18.14 7.64
N LYS A 429 -24.75 -17.31 8.27
CA LYS A 429 -25.99 -16.80 7.70
C LYS A 429 -25.77 -15.52 6.88
N SER A 430 -26.27 -15.52 5.66
CA SER A 430 -26.50 -14.33 4.84
C SER A 430 -28.00 -14.06 4.67
N THR A 431 -28.39 -12.80 4.51
CA THR A 431 -29.81 -12.39 4.38
C THR A 431 -29.95 -11.29 3.33
N TRP A 432 -30.95 -11.44 2.48
CA TRP A 432 -31.33 -10.49 1.44
C TRP A 432 -32.70 -9.92 1.76
N TYR A 433 -32.90 -8.67 1.38
CA TYR A 433 -34.11 -7.92 1.64
C TYR A 433 -34.55 -7.25 0.33
N THR A 434 -35.85 -7.27 0.08
CA THR A 434 -36.51 -6.43 -0.93
C THR A 434 -36.26 -4.95 -0.66
N GLU A 435 -36.49 -4.09 -1.66
CA GLU A 435 -36.35 -2.64 -1.54
C GLU A 435 -37.24 -2.03 -0.44
N ASN A 436 -38.38 -2.66 -0.17
CA ASN A 436 -39.32 -2.32 0.90
C ASN A 436 -38.92 -2.88 2.29
N GLY A 437 -37.72 -3.48 2.40
CA GLY A 437 -37.16 -3.96 3.67
C GLY A 437 -37.67 -5.32 4.15
N LYS A 438 -38.58 -5.98 3.42
CA LYS A 438 -39.01 -7.36 3.72
C LYS A 438 -37.93 -8.36 3.32
N LYS A 439 -37.78 -9.44 4.07
CA LYS A 439 -36.81 -10.50 3.72
C LYS A 439 -37.23 -11.14 2.40
N GLU A 440 -36.27 -11.31 1.51
CA GLU A 440 -36.44 -12.01 0.23
C GLU A 440 -35.93 -13.44 0.35
N ARG A 441 -34.73 -13.61 0.92
CA ARG A 441 -34.15 -14.93 1.19
C ARG A 441 -33.15 -14.92 2.34
N VAL A 442 -33.00 -16.09 2.96
CA VAL A 442 -31.99 -16.37 3.98
C VAL A 442 -31.26 -17.64 3.58
N VAL A 443 -29.94 -17.57 3.50
CA VAL A 443 -29.10 -18.68 3.05
C VAL A 443 -27.95 -18.89 4.04
N TYR A 444 -27.67 -20.15 4.34
CA TYR A 444 -26.58 -20.55 5.22
C TYR A 444 -25.43 -21.11 4.40
N PHE A 445 -24.24 -20.62 4.70
CA PHE A 445 -23.00 -20.99 4.06
C PHE A 445 -22.04 -21.62 5.05
N LYS A 446 -21.20 -22.52 4.55
CA LYS A 446 -19.99 -22.96 5.23
C LYS A 446 -18.91 -23.01 4.17
N ASN A 447 -17.91 -22.16 4.32
CA ASN A 447 -16.75 -22.10 3.43
C ASN A 447 -17.17 -21.85 1.97
N GLY A 448 -17.99 -20.83 1.72
CA GLY A 448 -18.42 -20.46 0.37
C GLY A 448 -19.60 -21.26 -0.20
N ALA A 449 -19.76 -22.53 0.18
CA ALA A 449 -20.85 -23.40 -0.30
C ALA A 449 -22.14 -23.28 0.52
N TYR A 450 -23.30 -23.54 -0.10
CA TYR A 450 -24.57 -23.71 0.60
C TYR A 450 -24.45 -24.90 1.57
N ASN A 451 -24.64 -24.60 2.85
CA ASN A 451 -24.52 -25.61 3.88
C ASN A 451 -25.44 -25.23 5.06
N GLY A 452 -26.58 -25.90 5.10
CA GLY A 452 -27.69 -25.61 5.99
C GLY A 452 -28.94 -25.18 5.22
N LYS A 453 -29.69 -24.25 5.81
CA LYS A 453 -31.01 -23.87 5.28
C LYS A 453 -30.89 -22.89 4.12
N TYR A 454 -31.74 -23.06 3.12
CA TYR A 454 -32.05 -22.06 2.11
C TYR A 454 -33.54 -21.75 2.22
N ILE A 455 -33.88 -20.51 2.53
CA ILE A 455 -35.25 -20.08 2.78
C ILE A 455 -35.59 -18.95 1.82
N THR A 456 -36.65 -19.10 1.04
CA THR A 456 -37.27 -17.99 0.28
C THR A 456 -38.50 -17.49 1.00
N PHE A 457 -38.80 -16.22 0.77
CA PHE A 457 -39.98 -15.55 1.30
C PHE A 457 -40.75 -14.92 0.14
N ASP A 458 -42.07 -14.87 0.26
CA ASP A 458 -42.95 -14.17 -0.68
C ASP A 458 -42.85 -12.65 -0.53
N SER A 459 -43.59 -11.92 -1.38
CA SER A 459 -43.69 -10.46 -1.35
C SER A 459 -44.28 -9.91 -0.04
N GLU A 460 -44.96 -10.74 0.75
CA GLU A 460 -45.49 -10.39 2.06
C GLU A 460 -44.47 -10.58 3.19
N GLY A 461 -43.40 -11.34 2.94
CA GLY A 461 -42.34 -11.68 3.89
C GLY A 461 -42.63 -12.97 4.66
N LYS A 462 -43.64 -13.75 4.25
CA LYS A 462 -43.94 -15.08 4.77
C LYS A 462 -43.08 -16.11 4.02
N LYS A 463 -42.76 -17.22 4.71
CA LYS A 463 -41.85 -18.23 4.14
C LYS A 463 -42.57 -18.94 3.00
N GLU A 464 -41.91 -19.03 1.85
CA GLU A 464 -42.44 -19.69 0.66
C GLU A 464 -41.82 -21.08 0.52
N THR A 465 -40.49 -21.18 0.57
CA THR A 465 -39.77 -22.46 0.50
C THR A 465 -38.68 -22.59 1.55
N LEU A 466 -38.45 -23.82 2.02
CA LEU A 466 -37.28 -24.23 2.79
C LEU A 466 -36.65 -25.43 2.10
N ARG A 467 -35.38 -25.29 1.75
CA ARG A 467 -34.51 -26.36 1.24
C ARG A 467 -33.36 -26.54 2.22
N GLN A 468 -32.78 -27.73 2.23
CA GLN A 468 -31.59 -28.04 3.02
C GLN A 468 -30.46 -28.39 2.08
N PHE A 469 -29.26 -27.90 2.38
CA PHE A 469 -28.07 -28.10 1.58
C PHE A 469 -26.92 -28.62 2.44
N LYS A 470 -26.06 -29.45 1.86
CA LYS A 470 -24.76 -29.82 2.42
C LYS A 470 -23.75 -29.74 1.28
N ASN A 471 -22.80 -28.81 1.37
CA ASN A 471 -21.80 -28.56 0.32
C ASN A 471 -22.42 -28.40 -1.07
N ASP A 472 -23.35 -27.45 -1.24
CA ASP A 472 -24.09 -27.14 -2.48
C ASP A 472 -25.05 -28.21 -3.01
N GLU A 473 -25.00 -29.44 -2.50
CA GLU A 473 -25.97 -30.47 -2.81
C GLU A 473 -27.23 -30.29 -1.96
N GLN A 474 -28.40 -30.26 -2.61
CA GLN A 474 -29.66 -30.25 -1.88
C GLN A 474 -29.87 -31.62 -1.25
N ILE A 475 -30.08 -31.63 0.06
CA ILE A 475 -30.40 -32.84 0.82
C ILE A 475 -31.85 -32.82 1.26
N GLY A 476 -32.55 -33.93 1.03
CA GLY A 476 -33.96 -34.08 1.38
C GLY A 476 -34.91 -33.24 0.52
N GLU A 477 -36.19 -33.30 0.90
CA GLU A 477 -37.26 -32.70 0.13
C GLU A 477 -37.41 -31.19 0.38
N ILE A 478 -37.89 -30.50 -0.65
CA ILE A 478 -38.24 -29.08 -0.58
C ILE A 478 -39.54 -28.95 0.21
N LYS A 479 -39.51 -28.24 1.33
CA LYS A 479 -40.73 -27.86 2.05
C LYS A 479 -41.27 -26.58 1.46
N LYS A 480 -42.40 -26.67 0.76
CA LYS A 480 -43.18 -25.51 0.33
C LYS A 480 -44.20 -25.19 1.42
N PHE A 481 -44.30 -23.92 1.81
CA PHE A 481 -45.29 -23.46 2.75
C PHE A 481 -46.35 -22.73 1.94
N SER A 482 -47.51 -23.35 1.74
CA SER A 482 -48.64 -22.70 1.09
C SER A 482 -49.26 -21.65 2.02
N GLU A 483 -49.84 -20.62 1.43
CA GLU A 483 -50.83 -19.81 2.12
C GLU A 483 -52.04 -20.70 2.41
N ASN A 484 -52.28 -20.98 3.71
CA ASN A 484 -53.65 -21.12 4.17
C ASN A 484 -54.22 -19.73 4.39
#